data_AF-A0A3M1P910-F1
#
_entry.id   AF-A0A3M1P910-F1
#
_cell.length_a   1.000
_cell.length_b   1.000
_cell.length_c   1.000
_cell.angle_alpha   90.00
_cell.angle_beta   90.00
_cell.angle_gamma   90.00
#
_symmetry.space_group_name_H-M   'P 1'
#
loop_
_entity.id
_entity.type
_entity.pdbx_description
1 polymer ?
#
loop_
_entity_poly.entity_id
_entity_poly.type
_entity_poly.pdbx_seq_one_letter_code
_entity_poly.pdbx_strand_id
1 'polypeptide(L)'
;MTDRLSLPDDLLDRLYAMARLLAASDEAAADLVAATLRQAAAAPAPPSGRPAERVWLFHLLLQQHRAGLPPGVEAPDRPAEAPFPLRAHLAHRYIDRMVPVVFANLPGTDRLLLALCDLEHFSCMEAAVMLNLDAETACAR
;
A
#
# COMPACT_ATOMS: atom_id res chain seq x y z
N MET A 1 -14.96 -19.08 29.14
CA MET A 1 -15.22 -17.70 28.69
C MET A 1 -14.21 -17.37 27.61
N THR A 2 -14.62 -17.63 26.37
CA THR A 2 -13.85 -17.48 25.13
C THR A 2 -14.08 -16.08 24.60
N ASP A 3 -13.18 -15.16 24.94
CA ASP A 3 -13.02 -13.92 24.20
C ASP A 3 -11.63 -13.97 23.54
N ARG A 4 -11.55 -14.80 22.49
CA ARG A 4 -10.33 -15.06 21.73
C ARG A 4 -10.39 -14.20 20.47
N LEU A 5 -9.60 -13.12 20.47
CA LEU A 5 -9.35 -12.22 19.34
C LEU A 5 -10.55 -11.33 18.95
N SER A 6 -10.82 -10.28 19.74
CA SER A 6 -11.56 -9.11 19.25
C SER A 6 -10.63 -8.27 18.37
N LEU A 7 -10.42 -8.71 17.12
CA LEU A 7 -9.68 -7.93 16.13
C LEU A 7 -10.51 -6.69 15.77
N PRO A 8 -9.92 -5.49 15.72
CA PRO A 8 -10.63 -4.34 15.18
C PRO A 8 -10.99 -4.60 13.71
N ASP A 9 -12.18 -4.17 13.28
CA ASP A 9 -12.75 -4.49 11.96
C ASP A 9 -11.80 -4.15 10.80
N ASP A 10 -10.99 -3.10 10.97
CA ASP A 10 -10.03 -2.65 9.95
C ASP A 10 -8.77 -3.53 9.84
N LEU A 11 -8.47 -4.35 10.84
CA LEU A 11 -7.27 -5.19 10.86
C LEU A 11 -7.44 -6.44 9.99
N LEU A 12 -8.65 -7.00 9.93
CA LEU A 12 -8.96 -8.11 9.05
C LEU A 12 -8.83 -7.69 7.58
N ASP A 13 -9.39 -6.53 7.22
CA ASP A 13 -9.27 -5.96 5.88
C ASP A 13 -7.81 -5.73 5.47
N ARG A 14 -6.98 -5.23 6.40
CA ARG A 14 -5.55 -5.02 6.18
C ARG A 14 -4.79 -6.34 6.00
N LEU A 15 -5.10 -7.37 6.79
CA LEU A 15 -4.50 -8.69 6.64
C LEU A 15 -4.89 -9.32 5.30
N TYR A 16 -6.16 -9.20 4.91
CA TYR A 16 -6.62 -9.70 3.62
C TYR A 16 -5.98 -8.96 2.44
N ALA A 17 -5.89 -7.63 2.50
CA ALA A 17 -5.19 -6.84 1.49
C ALA A 17 -3.72 -7.26 1.33
N MET A 18 -3.04 -7.58 2.43
CA MET A 18 -1.67 -8.12 2.39
C MET A 18 -1.63 -9.55 1.85
N ALA A 19 -2.56 -10.41 2.25
CA ALA A 19 -2.62 -11.79 1.77
C ALA A 19 -2.82 -11.86 0.25
N ARG A 20 -3.63 -10.96 -0.32
CA ARG A 20 -3.82 -10.88 -1.78
C ARG A 20 -2.59 -10.38 -2.55
N LEU A 21 -1.61 -9.75 -1.89
CA LEU A 21 -0.30 -9.45 -2.48
C LEU A 21 0.61 -10.68 -2.52
N LEU A 22 0.42 -11.60 -1.59
CA LEU A 22 1.28 -12.77 -1.40
C LEU A 22 0.74 -14.00 -2.15
N ALA A 23 -0.58 -14.12 -2.27
CA ALA A 23 -1.26 -15.27 -2.85
C ALA A 23 -1.58 -15.07 -4.34
N ALA A 24 -1.63 -16.17 -5.10
CA ALA A 24 -1.92 -16.16 -6.52
C ALA A 24 -3.41 -15.96 -6.87
N SER A 25 -4.31 -16.07 -5.88
CA SER A 25 -5.75 -15.90 -6.05
C SER A 25 -6.41 -15.35 -4.78
N ASP A 26 -7.63 -14.82 -4.92
CA ASP A 26 -8.42 -14.33 -3.78
C ASP A 26 -8.83 -15.46 -2.82
N GLU A 27 -9.02 -16.67 -3.35
CA GLU A 27 -9.27 -17.90 -2.56
C GLU A 27 -8.03 -18.29 -1.75
N ALA A 28 -6.86 -18.33 -2.38
CA ALA A 28 -5.60 -18.62 -1.69
C ALA A 28 -5.26 -17.52 -0.66
N ALA A 29 -5.63 -16.26 -0.91
CA ALA A 29 -5.50 -15.18 0.06
C ALA A 29 -6.42 -15.39 1.28
N ALA A 30 -7.67 -15.81 1.05
CA ALA A 30 -8.61 -16.12 2.12
C ALA A 30 -8.13 -17.30 2.98
N ASP A 31 -7.63 -18.36 2.34
CA ASP A 31 -7.05 -19.52 3.02
C ASP A 31 -5.84 -19.16 3.85
N LEU A 32 -4.96 -18.29 3.33
CA LEU A 32 -3.78 -17.80 4.03
C LEU A 32 -4.17 -16.98 5.28
N VAL A 33 -5.16 -16.10 5.18
CA VAL A 33 -5.70 -15.38 6.35
C VAL A 33 -6.33 -16.36 7.35
N ALA A 34 -7.14 -17.31 6.90
CA ALA A 34 -7.77 -18.29 7.78
C ALA A 34 -6.74 -19.15 8.51
N ALA A 35 -5.68 -19.60 7.84
CA ALA A 35 -4.56 -20.32 8.44
C ALA A 35 -3.83 -19.47 9.50
N THR A 36 -3.60 -18.19 9.20
CA THR A 36 -2.97 -17.23 10.11
C THR A 36 -3.81 -17.04 11.38
N LEU A 37 -5.13 -16.86 11.25
CA LEU A 37 -6.04 -16.71 12.38
C LEU A 37 -6.14 -17.98 13.22
N ARG A 38 -6.14 -19.17 12.59
CA ARG A 38 -6.09 -20.45 13.30
C ARG A 38 -4.80 -20.58 14.12
N GLN A 39 -3.65 -20.21 13.55
CA GLN A 39 -2.38 -20.21 14.27
C GLN A 39 -2.39 -19.21 15.43
N ALA A 40 -2.90 -17.99 15.21
CA ALA A 40 -3.02 -16.97 16.25
C ALA A 40 -3.91 -17.44 17.40
N ALA A 41 -5.04 -18.11 17.10
CA ALA A 41 -5.96 -18.64 18.10
C ALA A 41 -5.38 -19.83 18.91
N ALA A 42 -4.40 -20.55 18.35
CA ALA A 42 -3.71 -21.65 19.01
C ALA A 42 -2.48 -21.20 19.83
N ALA A 43 -2.02 -19.95 19.66
CA ALA A 43 -0.86 -19.43 20.36
C ALA A 43 -1.17 -19.08 21.83
N PRO A 44 -0.18 -19.20 22.75
CA PRO A 44 -0.40 -19.05 24.19
C PRO A 44 -0.86 -17.66 24.65
N ALA A 45 -0.53 -16.58 23.92
CA ALA A 45 -1.18 -15.27 23.97
C ALA A 45 -0.56 -14.33 22.91
N PRO A 46 -1.31 -13.35 22.36
CA PRO A 46 -0.71 -12.27 21.61
C PRO A 46 0.21 -11.42 22.52
N PRO A 47 1.27 -10.81 21.98
CA PRO A 47 2.04 -9.82 22.72
C PRO A 47 1.16 -8.64 23.15
N SER A 48 1.42 -8.09 24.34
CA SER A 48 0.58 -7.04 24.93
C SER A 48 0.75 -5.70 24.22
N GLY A 49 -0.38 -5.06 23.88
CA GLY A 49 -0.44 -3.74 23.25
C GLY A 49 -0.71 -3.79 21.74
N ARG A 50 -1.56 -2.87 21.25
CA ARG A 50 -2.07 -2.88 19.87
C ARG A 50 -1.00 -2.87 18.76
N PRO A 51 0.09 -2.06 18.85
CA PRO A 51 1.13 -2.12 17.82
C PRO A 51 1.81 -3.49 17.76
N ALA A 52 2.01 -4.13 18.92
CA ALA A 52 2.68 -5.42 19.03
C ALA A 52 1.79 -6.55 18.48
N GLU A 53 0.50 -6.55 18.79
CA GLU A 53 -0.47 -7.51 18.26
C GLU A 53 -0.58 -7.44 16.73
N ARG A 54 -0.67 -6.22 16.18
CA ARG A 54 -0.70 -6.02 14.72
C ARG A 54 0.55 -6.58 14.05
N VAL A 55 1.73 -6.21 14.56
CA VAL A 55 3.02 -6.68 14.00
C VAL A 55 3.10 -8.20 14.09
N TRP A 56 2.67 -8.78 15.20
CA TRP A 56 2.65 -10.23 15.41
C TRP A 56 1.75 -10.95 14.40
N LEU A 57 0.54 -10.46 14.14
CA LEU A 57 -0.37 -11.07 13.15
C LEU A 57 0.19 -11.01 11.72
N PHE A 58 0.78 -9.88 11.34
CA PHE A 58 1.45 -9.77 10.04
C PHE A 58 2.68 -10.68 9.94
N HIS A 59 3.40 -10.86 11.04
CA HIS A 59 4.51 -11.81 11.09
C HIS A 59 4.03 -13.26 10.92
N LEU A 60 2.92 -13.65 11.57
CA LEU A 60 2.32 -14.97 11.38
C LEU A 60 1.86 -15.19 9.93
N LEU A 61 1.25 -14.18 9.31
CA LEU A 61 0.84 -14.23 7.90
C LEU A 61 2.03 -14.52 6.96
N LEU A 62 3.15 -13.82 7.17
CA LEU A 62 4.37 -14.01 6.38
C LEU A 62 5.01 -15.38 6.64
N GLN A 63 4.96 -15.88 7.87
CA GLN A 63 5.42 -17.23 8.21
C GLN A 63 4.57 -18.30 7.51
N GLN A 64 3.24 -18.18 7.53
CA GLN A 64 2.33 -19.10 6.85
C GLN A 64 2.56 -19.11 5.34
N HIS A 65 2.74 -17.93 4.73
CA HIS A 65 3.03 -17.83 3.31
C HIS A 65 4.34 -18.55 2.96
N ARG A 66 5.41 -18.33 3.73
CA ARG A 66 6.70 -18.99 3.51
C ARG A 66 6.63 -20.51 3.73
N ALA A 67 5.88 -20.97 4.72
CA ALA A 67 5.71 -22.40 5.00
C ALA A 67 4.94 -23.14 3.88
N GLY A 68 4.10 -22.43 3.13
CA GLY A 68 3.38 -22.97 1.98
C GLY A 68 4.22 -23.07 0.69
N LEU A 69 5.44 -22.53 0.67
CA LEU A 69 6.33 -22.62 -0.50
C LEU A 69 7.06 -23.97 -0.54
N PRO A 70 7.30 -24.56 -1.72
CA PRO A 70 8.11 -25.76 -1.86
C PRO A 70 9.53 -25.55 -1.27
N PRO A 71 10.13 -26.57 -0.65
CA PRO A 71 11.49 -26.47 -0.10
C PRO A 71 12.50 -26.12 -1.20
N GLY A 72 13.31 -25.08 -0.96
CA GLY A 72 14.30 -24.57 -1.92
C GLY A 72 13.78 -23.50 -2.88
N VAL A 73 12.50 -23.15 -2.81
CA VAL A 73 11.93 -22.00 -3.53
C VAL A 73 11.94 -20.80 -2.58
N GLU A 74 12.82 -19.84 -2.84
CA GLU A 74 12.70 -18.52 -2.21
C GLU A 74 11.39 -17.86 -2.66
N ALA A 75 10.79 -17.04 -1.79
CA ALA A 75 9.62 -16.25 -2.17
C ALA A 75 9.95 -15.50 -3.47
N PRO A 76 9.09 -15.57 -4.50
CA PRO A 76 9.44 -15.05 -5.81
C PRO A 76 9.78 -13.56 -5.71
N ASP A 77 10.90 -13.15 -6.34
CA ASP A 77 11.34 -11.74 -6.40
C ASP A 77 10.25 -10.81 -6.96
N ARG A 78 9.31 -11.38 -7.72
CA ARG A 78 8.03 -10.74 -8.04
C ARG A 78 6.93 -11.38 -7.19
N PRO A 79 6.12 -10.57 -6.48
CA PRO A 79 4.83 -11.05 -6.01
C PRO A 79 4.08 -11.69 -7.19
N ALA A 80 3.32 -12.76 -6.96
CA ALA A 80 2.38 -13.27 -7.96
C ALA A 80 1.62 -12.08 -8.56
N GLU A 81 1.38 -12.05 -9.88
CA GLU A 81 0.72 -10.92 -10.52
C GLU A 81 -0.61 -10.65 -9.83
N ALA A 82 -0.60 -9.70 -8.88
CA ALA A 82 -1.76 -9.40 -8.09
C ALA A 82 -2.90 -9.01 -9.05
N PRO A 83 -4.15 -9.43 -8.79
CA PRO A 83 -5.27 -9.05 -9.63
C PRO A 83 -5.26 -7.54 -9.87
N PHE A 84 -5.48 -7.11 -11.12
CA PHE A 84 -5.43 -5.70 -11.51
C PHE A 84 -6.20 -4.75 -10.56
N PRO A 85 -7.41 -5.10 -10.06
CA PRO A 85 -8.15 -4.26 -9.12
C PRO A 85 -7.40 -4.01 -7.80
N LEU A 86 -6.67 -5.01 -7.28
CA LEU A 86 -5.88 -4.85 -6.07
C LEU A 86 -4.66 -3.96 -6.32
N ARG A 87 -3.95 -4.18 -7.44
CA ARG A 87 -2.81 -3.33 -7.83
C ARG A 87 -3.25 -1.88 -7.98
N ALA A 88 -4.36 -1.64 -8.66
CA ALA A 88 -4.94 -0.31 -8.79
C ALA A 88 -5.28 0.26 -7.41
N HIS A 89 -5.99 -0.47 -6.54
CA HIS A 89 -6.36 0.03 -5.22
C HIS A 89 -5.15 0.42 -4.35
N LEU A 90 -4.10 -0.41 -4.33
CA LEU A 90 -2.88 -0.14 -3.58
C LEU A 90 -2.08 1.01 -4.18
N ALA A 91 -1.99 1.09 -5.51
CA ALA A 91 -1.35 2.20 -6.20
C ALA A 91 -2.04 3.52 -5.86
N HIS A 92 -3.38 3.59 -5.91
CA HIS A 92 -4.12 4.80 -5.52
C HIS A 92 -3.82 5.21 -4.07
N ARG A 93 -3.90 4.28 -3.10
CA ARG A 93 -3.58 4.60 -1.70
C ARG A 93 -2.15 5.09 -1.50
N TYR A 94 -1.20 4.56 -2.26
CA TYR A 94 0.19 4.99 -2.20
C TYR A 94 0.37 6.38 -2.83
N ILE A 95 -0.22 6.60 -4.01
CA ILE A 95 -0.23 7.89 -4.72
C ILE A 95 -0.87 8.97 -3.84
N ASP A 96 -2.05 8.73 -3.28
CA ASP A 96 -2.76 9.69 -2.42
C ASP A 96 -1.93 10.12 -1.21
N ARG A 97 -1.10 9.21 -0.68
CA ARG A 97 -0.18 9.51 0.43
C ARG A 97 1.08 10.24 -0.02
N MET A 98 1.61 9.89 -1.17
CA MET A 98 2.90 10.40 -1.66
C MET A 98 2.76 11.75 -2.37
N VAL A 99 1.70 11.97 -3.14
CA VAL A 99 1.49 13.18 -3.94
C VAL A 99 1.59 14.45 -3.10
N PRO A 100 0.93 14.58 -1.93
CA PRO A 100 1.06 15.79 -1.11
C PRO A 100 2.50 16.03 -0.64
N VAL A 101 3.23 14.97 -0.31
CA VAL A 101 4.62 15.05 0.16
C VAL A 101 5.53 15.47 -0.99
N VAL A 102 5.40 14.83 -2.16
CA VAL A 102 6.19 15.17 -3.35
C VAL A 102 5.90 16.61 -3.77
N PHE A 103 4.62 16.99 -3.85
CA PHE A 103 4.19 18.33 -4.19
C PHE A 103 4.80 19.36 -3.24
N ALA A 104 4.77 19.12 -1.92
CA ALA A 104 5.34 20.05 -0.93
C ALA A 104 6.86 20.23 -1.06
N ASN A 105 7.57 19.23 -1.60
CA ASN A 105 9.03 19.26 -1.79
C ASN A 105 9.46 19.85 -3.14
N LEU A 106 8.51 20.14 -4.05
CA LEU A 106 8.83 20.82 -5.30
C LEU A 106 9.33 22.25 -5.04
N PRO A 107 10.23 22.77 -5.90
CA PRO A 107 10.56 24.19 -5.92
C PRO A 107 9.28 25.05 -5.96
N GLY A 108 9.32 26.23 -5.31
CA GLY A 108 8.15 27.11 -5.24
C GLY A 108 7.56 27.43 -6.62
N THR A 109 8.44 27.70 -7.58
CA THR A 109 8.08 27.97 -8.98
C THR A 109 7.36 26.79 -9.65
N ASP A 110 7.79 25.56 -9.39
CA ASP A 110 7.20 24.36 -10.01
C ASP A 110 5.82 24.05 -9.43
N ARG A 111 5.63 24.29 -8.13
CA ARG A 111 4.31 24.20 -7.49
C ARG A 111 3.33 25.19 -8.09
N LEU A 112 3.77 26.42 -8.34
CA LEU A 112 2.94 27.44 -8.98
C LEU A 112 2.63 27.09 -10.43
N LEU A 113 3.61 26.57 -11.17
CA LEU A 113 3.42 26.14 -12.55
C LEU A 113 2.39 24.99 -12.65
N LEU A 114 2.50 23.97 -11.79
CA LEU A 114 1.51 22.90 -11.68
C LEU A 114 0.13 23.42 -11.30
N ALA A 115 0.02 24.34 -10.34
CA ALA A 115 -1.27 24.89 -9.94
C ALA A 115 -1.94 25.68 -11.08
N LEU A 116 -1.17 26.51 -11.80
CA LEU A 116 -1.69 27.29 -12.93
C LEU A 116 -2.12 26.39 -14.09
N CYS A 117 -1.36 25.36 -14.42
CA CYS A 117 -1.67 24.45 -15.52
C CYS A 117 -2.79 23.46 -15.18
N ASP A 118 -2.68 22.74 -14.05
CA ASP A 118 -3.54 21.59 -13.76
C ASP A 118 -4.82 21.96 -13.01
N LEU A 119 -4.83 23.07 -12.26
CA LEU A 119 -6.02 23.50 -11.50
C LEU A 119 -6.74 24.65 -12.22
N GLU A 120 -5.99 25.65 -12.68
CA GLU A 120 -6.54 26.84 -13.33
C GLU A 120 -6.65 26.68 -14.86
N HIS A 121 -6.16 25.57 -15.41
CA HIS A 121 -6.25 25.22 -16.84
C HIS A 121 -5.59 26.23 -17.79
N PHE A 122 -4.60 27.00 -17.29
CA PHE A 122 -3.75 27.80 -18.17
C PHE A 122 -2.83 26.90 -19.00
N SER A 123 -2.49 27.35 -20.20
CA SER A 123 -1.40 26.73 -20.94
C SER A 123 -0.06 26.97 -20.25
N CYS A 124 0.92 26.09 -20.49
CA CYS A 124 2.29 26.29 -19.98
C CYS A 124 2.89 27.62 -20.45
N MET A 125 2.49 28.13 -21.63
CA MET A 125 2.90 29.45 -22.13
C MET A 125 2.32 30.60 -21.31
N GLU A 126 1.03 30.55 -20.97
CA GLU A 126 0.38 31.56 -20.14
C GLU A 126 0.95 31.55 -18.72
N ALA A 127 1.16 30.36 -18.15
CA ALA A 127 1.82 30.20 -16.86
C ALA A 127 3.27 30.75 -16.86
N ALA A 128 4.03 30.54 -17.96
CA ALA A 128 5.37 31.08 -18.12
C ALA A 128 5.39 32.61 -18.03
N VAL A 129 4.45 33.26 -18.71
CA VAL A 129 4.30 34.73 -18.67
C VAL A 129 3.97 35.21 -17.26
N MET A 130 3.04 34.56 -16.58
CA MET A 130 2.65 34.92 -15.21
C MET A 130 3.80 34.76 -14.20
N LEU A 131 4.67 33.77 -14.42
CA LEU A 131 5.79 33.44 -13.53
C LEU A 131 7.12 34.09 -13.96
N ASN A 132 7.13 34.88 -15.03
CA ASN A 132 8.34 35.45 -15.64
C ASN A 132 9.40 34.38 -15.96
N LEU A 133 8.98 33.26 -16.51
CA LEU A 133 9.84 32.17 -17.00
C LEU A 133 9.94 32.19 -18.51
N ASP A 134 11.00 31.58 -19.05
CA ASP A 134 11.04 31.25 -20.46
C ASP A 134 10.06 30.11 -20.78
N ALA A 135 9.39 30.22 -21.92
CA ALA A 135 8.34 29.28 -22.32
C ALA A 135 8.88 27.85 -22.53
N GLU A 136 10.13 27.70 -22.96
CA GLU A 136 10.77 26.40 -23.16
C GLU A 136 10.94 25.67 -21.81
N THR A 137 11.49 26.35 -20.80
CA THR A 137 11.64 25.80 -19.44
C THR A 137 10.29 25.53 -18.78
N ALA A 138 9.28 26.37 -19.01
CA ALA A 138 7.95 26.18 -18.45
C ALA A 138 7.21 24.99 -19.05
N CYS A 139 7.32 24.76 -20.36
CA CYS A 139 6.64 23.67 -21.05
C CYS A 139 7.41 22.33 -21.03
N ALA A 140 8.69 22.35 -20.63
CA ALA A 140 9.51 21.14 -20.47
C ALA A 140 9.39 20.47 -19.08
N ARG A 141 8.68 21.09 -18.13
CA ARG A 141 8.38 20.56 -16.80
C ARG A 141 7.02 19.89 -16.76
#